data_AF-A0A2M7N464-F1
#
_entry.id   AF-A0A2M7N464-F1
#
_cell.length_a   1.000
_cell.length_b   1.000
_cell.length_c   1.000
_cell.angle_alpha   90.00
_cell.angle_beta   90.00
_cell.angle_gamma   90.00
#
_symmetry.space_group_name_H-M   'P 1'
#
loop_
_entity.id
_entity.type
_entity.pdbx_description
1 polymer ?
#
loop_
_entity_poly.entity_id
_entity_poly.type
_entity_poly.pdbx_seq_one_letter_code
_entity_poly.pdbx_strand_id
1 'polypeptide(L)'
;MTTFLPKLYQQAVLDSVETYFRACLQLGDADTAFYQTTRELWGEGSKYQAIAGFSSDMPYFCLRVPTGGGKTWLAAKSVALINTHLLRCEHSVIL
;
A
#
# COMPACT_ATOMS: atom_id res chain seq x y z
N MET A 1 -24.51 -7.72 14.80
CA MET A 1 -23.05 -7.88 14.58
C MET A 1 -22.40 -6.55 14.93
N THR A 2 -21.44 -6.53 15.86
CA THR A 2 -20.69 -5.31 16.17
C THR A 2 -19.71 -5.04 15.03
N THR A 3 -19.82 -3.88 14.39
CA THR A 3 -18.89 -3.46 13.34
C THR A 3 -17.51 -3.29 13.94
N PHE A 4 -16.50 -3.97 13.39
CA PHE A 4 -15.12 -3.77 13.79
C PHE A 4 -14.67 -2.35 13.40
N LEU A 5 -14.17 -1.59 14.38
CA LEU A 5 -13.58 -0.28 14.16
C LEU A 5 -12.04 -0.42 14.17
N PRO A 6 -11.34 0.06 13.13
CA PRO A 6 -9.88 0.03 13.11
C PRO A 6 -9.29 0.90 14.22
N LYS A 7 -8.15 0.46 14.75
CA LYS A 7 -7.31 1.31 15.60
C LYS A 7 -6.68 2.41 14.74
N LEU A 8 -6.34 3.54 15.35
CA LEU A 8 -5.75 4.69 14.65
C LEU A 8 -4.53 4.32 13.79
N TYR A 9 -3.62 3.51 14.32
CA TYR A 9 -2.44 3.07 13.55
C TYR A 9 -2.82 2.16 12.37
N GLN A 10 -3.91 1.39 12.47
CA GLN A 10 -4.35 0.52 11.37
C GLN A 10 -4.90 1.37 10.23
N GLN A 11 -5.66 2.42 10.57
CA GLN A 11 -6.12 3.40 9.58
C GLN A 11 -4.94 4.12 8.93
N ALA A 12 -4.00 4.63 9.73
CA ALA A 12 -2.81 5.32 9.21
C ALA A 12 -1.96 4.44 8.27
N VAL A 13 -1.89 3.12 8.52
CA VAL A 13 -1.24 2.17 7.60
C VAL A 13 -2.01 2.01 6.29
N LEU A 14 -3.35 1.97 6.33
CA LEU A 14 -4.15 1.91 5.11
C LEU A 14 -4.07 3.22 4.31
N ASP A 15 -4.04 4.36 4.99
CA ASP A 15 -3.91 5.67 4.37
C ASP A 15 -2.57 5.79 3.61
N SER A 16 -1.46 5.31 4.20
CA SER A 16 -0.15 5.32 3.52
C SER A 16 -0.10 4.38 2.31
N VAL A 17 -0.78 3.24 2.38
CA VAL A 17 -0.93 2.30 1.25
C VAL A 17 -1.73 2.95 0.13
N GLU A 18 -2.85 3.62 0.44
CA GLU A 18 -3.66 4.33 -0.54
C GLU A 18 -2.87 5.44 -1.24
N THR A 19 -2.14 6.27 -0.48
CA THR A 19 -1.29 7.33 -1.04
C THR A 19 -0.29 6.75 -2.04
N TYR A 20 0.39 5.65 -1.70
CA TYR A 20 1.35 5.03 -2.60
C TYR A 20 0.70 4.49 -3.88
N PHE A 21 -0.45 3.81 -3.78
CA PHE A 21 -1.15 3.29 -4.97
C PHE A 21 -1.62 4.40 -5.91
N ARG A 22 -2.14 5.50 -5.35
CA ARG A 22 -2.52 6.68 -6.15
C ARG A 22 -1.31 7.28 -6.86
N ALA A 23 -0.17 7.38 -6.17
CA ALA A 23 1.07 7.87 -6.77
C ALA A 23 1.57 6.95 -7.90
N CYS A 24 1.53 5.62 -7.71
CA CYS A 24 1.88 4.65 -8.76
C CYS A 24 1.06 4.87 -10.03
N LEU A 25 -0.27 5.06 -9.89
CA LEU A 25 -1.12 5.32 -11.04
C LEU A 25 -0.85 6.68 -11.70
N GLN A 26 -0.60 7.72 -10.90
CA GLN A 26 -0.37 9.07 -11.44
C GLN A 26 0.97 9.19 -12.17
N LEU A 27 2.00 8.52 -11.67
CA LEU A 27 3.37 8.66 -12.18
C LEU A 27 3.75 7.56 -13.19
N GLY A 28 3.09 6.39 -13.12
CA GLY A 28 3.43 5.25 -13.97
C GLY A 28 4.77 4.59 -13.65
N ASP A 29 5.37 4.92 -12.49
CA ASP A 29 6.66 4.40 -12.06
C ASP A 29 6.66 4.14 -10.54
N ALA A 30 6.86 2.89 -10.15
CA ALA A 30 6.75 2.45 -8.75
C ALA A 30 7.88 2.96 -7.86
N ASP A 31 9.09 3.15 -8.40
CA ASP A 31 10.25 3.67 -7.68
C ASP A 31 10.03 5.14 -7.31
N THR A 32 9.74 5.97 -8.33
CA THR A 32 9.47 7.40 -8.15
C THR A 32 8.29 7.62 -7.23
N ALA A 33 7.20 6.86 -7.39
CA ALA A 33 6.03 6.92 -6.52
C ALA A 33 6.40 6.60 -5.06
N PHE A 34 7.28 5.63 -4.83
CA PHE A 34 7.67 5.22 -3.48
C PHE A 34 8.52 6.31 -2.84
N TYR A 35 9.52 6.82 -3.57
CA TYR A 35 10.37 7.91 -3.11
C TYR A 35 9.54 9.16 -2.75
N GLN A 36 8.59 9.57 -3.61
CA GLN A 36 7.74 10.73 -3.36
C GLN A 36 6.81 10.52 -2.16
N THR A 37 6.13 9.37 -2.10
CA THR A 37 5.19 9.04 -1.02
C THR A 37 5.88 9.02 0.34
N THR A 38 7.05 8.38 0.42
CA THR A 38 7.80 8.30 1.68
C THR A 38 8.36 9.66 2.11
N ARG A 39 8.79 10.49 1.15
CA ARG A 39 9.19 11.87 1.42
C ARG A 39 8.05 12.73 1.95
N GLU A 40 6.85 12.58 1.38
CA GLU A 40 5.67 13.33 1.84
C GLU A 40 5.24 12.89 3.24
N LEU A 41 5.17 11.58 3.49
CA LEU A 41 4.67 11.04 4.75
C LEU A 41 5.67 11.18 5.91
N TRP A 42 6.97 11.08 5.63
CA TRP A 42 8.00 10.96 6.67
C TRP A 42 9.14 11.99 6.53
N GLY A 43 9.06 12.91 5.57
CA GLY A 43 10.05 13.97 5.35
C GLY A 43 11.28 13.55 4.56
N GLU A 44 11.50 12.25 4.35
CA GLU A 44 12.65 11.70 3.63
C GLU A 44 12.21 10.61 2.64
N GLY A 45 12.72 10.69 1.41
CA GLY A 45 12.45 9.69 0.38
C GLY A 45 13.27 8.43 0.62
N SER A 46 12.58 7.30 0.72
CA SER A 46 13.18 5.98 0.89
C SER A 46 13.54 5.36 -0.46
N LYS A 47 14.65 4.62 -0.49
CA LYS A 47 15.06 3.86 -1.68
C LYS A 47 14.07 2.71 -1.94
N TYR A 48 13.51 2.66 -3.14
CA TYR A 48 12.70 1.54 -3.60
C TYR A 48 13.59 0.32 -3.93
N GLN A 49 13.08 -0.87 -3.65
CA GLN A 49 13.74 -2.13 -4.01
C GLN A 49 12.75 -2.99 -4.77
N ALA A 50 12.88 -3.05 -6.09
CA ALA A 50 12.04 -3.91 -6.93
C ALA A 50 12.22 -5.39 -6.55
N ILE A 51 11.13 -6.15 -6.66
CA ILE A 51 11.16 -7.60 -6.47
C ILE A 51 11.69 -8.30 -7.72
N ALA A 52 12.75 -9.10 -7.54
CA ALA A 52 13.38 -9.82 -8.66
C ALA A 52 12.39 -10.80 -9.32
N GLY A 53 12.37 -10.82 -10.65
CA GLY A 53 11.48 -11.69 -11.44
C GLY A 53 10.10 -11.11 -11.74
N PHE A 54 9.81 -9.88 -11.29
CA PHE A 54 8.59 -9.15 -11.62
C PHE A 54 8.91 -7.87 -12.40
N SER A 55 7.88 -7.25 -12.97
CA SER A 55 8.02 -6.00 -13.71
C SER A 55 8.48 -4.87 -12.79
N SER A 56 9.30 -3.94 -13.30
CA SER A 56 9.86 -2.83 -12.51
C SER A 56 8.82 -1.80 -12.07
N ASP A 57 7.69 -1.74 -12.76
CA ASP A 57 6.54 -0.90 -12.44
C ASP A 57 5.57 -1.57 -11.44
N MET A 58 5.80 -2.82 -11.05
CA MET A 58 4.98 -3.51 -10.06
C MET A 58 5.21 -2.93 -8.66
N PRO A 59 4.19 -2.34 -7.99
CA PRO A 59 4.37 -1.81 -6.64
C PRO A 59 4.74 -2.93 -5.67
N TYR A 60 5.83 -2.75 -4.91
CA TYR A 60 6.33 -3.72 -3.95
C TYR A 60 6.92 -3.01 -2.73
N PHE A 61 6.41 -3.31 -1.54
CA PHE A 61 6.79 -2.61 -0.32
C PHE A 61 6.45 -3.44 0.92
N CYS A 62 7.04 -3.06 2.05
CA CYS A 62 6.82 -3.70 3.33
C CYS A 62 6.04 -2.78 4.29
N LEU A 63 5.13 -3.37 5.07
CA LEU A 63 4.43 -2.67 6.16
C LEU A 63 5.03 -3.07 7.50
N ARG A 64 5.46 -2.09 8.30
CA ARG A 64 6.01 -2.33 9.64
C ARG A 64 4.88 -2.32 10.67
N VAL A 65 4.39 -3.52 11.01
CA VAL A 65 3.28 -3.70 11.95
C VAL A 65 3.68 -4.74 13.02
N PRO A 66 3.50 -4.45 14.33
CA PRO A 66 3.91 -5.36 15.40
C PRO A 66 3.14 -6.69 15.37
N THR A 67 3.67 -7.70 16.06
CA THR A 67 2.92 -8.94 16.34
C THR A 67 1.63 -8.62 17.10
N GLY A 68 0.52 -9.24 16.70
CA GLY A 68 -0.81 -8.89 17.21
C GLY A 68 -1.39 -7.58 16.67
N GLY A 69 -0.67 -6.82 15.82
CA GLY A 69 -1.13 -5.55 15.25
C GLY A 69 -2.20 -5.66 14.15
N GLY A 70 -2.72 -6.86 13.89
CA GLY A 70 -3.77 -7.07 12.89
C GLY A 70 -3.28 -7.05 11.43
N LYS A 71 -2.08 -7.57 11.15
CA LYS A 71 -1.52 -7.66 9.78
C LYS A 71 -2.49 -8.33 8.78
N THR A 72 -3.15 -9.41 9.18
CA THR A 72 -4.13 -10.11 8.33
C THR A 72 -5.32 -9.23 7.98
N TRP A 73 -5.81 -8.46 8.95
CA TRP A 73 -6.92 -7.53 8.72
C TRP A 73 -6.50 -6.39 7.78
N LEU A 74 -5.29 -5.85 7.98
CA LEU A 74 -4.72 -4.83 7.09
C LEU A 74 -4.59 -5.36 5.66
N ALA A 75 -4.00 -6.54 5.48
CA ALA A 75 -3.88 -7.17 4.17
C ALA A 75 -5.23 -7.36 3.47
N ALA A 76 -6.24 -7.85 4.20
CA ALA A 76 -7.59 -8.02 3.67
C ALA A 76 -8.24 -6.68 3.27
N LYS A 77 -8.02 -5.61 4.04
CA LYS A 77 -8.54 -4.28 3.71
C LYS A 77 -7.81 -3.62 2.55
N SER A 78 -6.51 -3.88 2.40
CA SER A 78 -5.74 -3.37 1.27
C SER A 78 -6.24 -3.90 -0.08
N VAL A 79 -6.91 -5.04 -0.15
CA VAL A 79 -7.48 -5.57 -1.41
C VAL A 79 -8.44 -4.56 -2.07
N ALA A 80 -9.31 -3.93 -1.28
CA ALA A 80 -10.22 -2.91 -1.81
C ALA A 80 -9.45 -1.68 -2.32
N LEU A 81 -8.38 -1.29 -1.64
CA LEU A 81 -7.51 -0.18 -2.05
C LEU A 81 -6.76 -0.51 -3.35
N ILE A 82 -6.25 -1.74 -3.49
CA ILE A 82 -5.59 -2.23 -4.71
C ILE A 82 -6.57 -2.15 -5.89
N ASN A 83 -7.77 -2.71 -5.73
CA ASN A 83 -8.77 -2.73 -6.79
C ASN A 83 -9.19 -1.31 -7.22
N THR A 84 -9.39 -0.41 -6.24
CA THR A 84 -9.89 0.94 -6.49
C THR A 84 -8.80 1.90 -6.99
N HIS A 85 -7.63 1.90 -6.34
CA HIS A 85 -6.60 2.93 -6.49
C HIS A 85 -5.37 2.47 -7.26
N LEU A 86 -5.25 1.18 -7.59
CA LEU A 86 -4.16 0.67 -8.42
C LEU A 86 -4.67 0.00 -9.71
N LEU A 87 -5.48 -1.04 -9.60
CA LEU A 87 -5.90 -1.84 -10.76
C LEU A 87 -7.10 -1.26 -11.50
N ARG A 88 -7.88 -0.39 -10.85
CA ARG A 88 -9.14 0.18 -11.36
C ARG A 88 -10.11 -0.90 -11.88
N CYS A 89 -10.25 -1.97 -11.11
CA CYS A 89 -11.17 -3.06 -11.38
C CYS A 89 -12.11 -3.29 -10.19
N GLU A 90 -13.24 -3.96 -10.43
CA GLU A 90 -14.17 -4.31 -9.35
C GLU A 90 -13.65 -5.48 -8.52
N HIS A 91 -13.11 -6.50 -9.20
CA HIS A 91 -12.65 -7.74 -8.60
C HIS A 91 -11.26 -8.12 -9.14
N SER A 92 -10.46 -8.77 -8.29
CA SER A 92 -9.12 -9.27 -8.62
C SER A 92 -8.88 -10.62 -7.95
N VAL A 93 -7.93 -11.39 -8.49
CA VAL A 93 -7.46 -12.63 -7.88
C VAL A 93 -6.36 -12.29 -6.88
N ILE A 94 -6.49 -12.78 -5.65
CA ILE A 94 -5.50 -12.62 -4.57
C ILE A 94 -4.88 -13.99 -4.30
N LEU A 95 -3.55 -14.06 -4.36
CA LEU A 95 -2.75 -15.28 -4.16
C LEU A 95 -2.11 -15.32 -2.77
#